data_AF-A0A9P6S6P7-F1
#
_entry.id   AF-A0A9P6S6P7-F1
#
_cell.length_a   1.000
_cell.length_b   1.000
_cell.length_c   1.000
_cell.angle_alpha   90.00
_cell.angle_beta   90.00
_cell.angle_gamma   90.00
#
_symmetry.space_group_name_H-M   'P 1'
#
loop_
_entity.id
_entity.type
_entity.pdbx_description
1 polymer ?
#
loop_
_entity_poly.entity_id
_entity_poly.type
_entity_poly.pdbx_seq_one_letter_code
_entity_poly.pdbx_strand_id
1 'polypeptide(L)'
;MKGAGGTGPAPIPYTKGDFRTAAIDNHWNDPPTKIFEKNAKKDDGAAYDFGPMSETLTRIIKECSVHVPAPQKRMFEDTTKRLQSLQEQMHNGTVKERVVVPLNEMIEALSTRSYSQCHAIHAKLMQTEFDSEGKWLLGFKRLIDFYTTVPSS
;
A
#
# COMPACT_ATOMS: atom_id res chain seq x y z
N MET A 1 20.39 -43.21 -63.10
CA MET A 1 19.89 -42.84 -61.75
C MET A 1 19.82 -41.32 -61.65
N LYS A 2 18.85 -40.83 -60.88
CA LYS A 2 18.35 -39.45 -60.74
C LYS A 2 19.34 -38.47 -60.06
N GLY A 3 19.11 -37.17 -60.32
CA GLY A 3 19.45 -36.03 -59.45
C GLY A 3 19.66 -34.73 -60.25
N ALA A 4 18.61 -34.02 -60.69
CA ALA A 4 18.00 -32.84 -60.01
C ALA A 4 19.06 -31.90 -59.37
N GLY A 5 19.31 -30.66 -59.79
CA GLY A 5 18.44 -29.64 -60.34
C GLY A 5 18.08 -28.64 -59.23
N GLY A 6 18.85 -27.56 -59.08
CA GLY A 6 18.62 -26.55 -58.03
C GLY A 6 19.43 -25.27 -58.24
N THR A 7 19.00 -24.43 -59.18
CA THR A 7 19.50 -23.05 -59.34
C THR A 7 18.70 -22.12 -58.43
N GLY A 8 19.35 -21.54 -57.41
CA GLY A 8 18.76 -20.46 -56.60
C GLY A 8 18.61 -19.16 -57.41
N PRO A 9 17.68 -18.26 -57.03
CA PRO A 9 17.45 -17.01 -57.75
C PRO A 9 18.61 -16.03 -57.55
N ALA A 10 18.92 -15.26 -58.59
CA ALA A 10 19.97 -14.24 -58.58
C ALA A 10 19.61 -13.07 -57.63
N PRO A 11 20.61 -12.42 -57.00
CA PRO A 11 20.37 -11.27 -56.12
C PRO A 11 19.87 -10.06 -56.92
N ILE A 12 18.83 -9.42 -56.42
CA ILE A 12 18.29 -8.15 -56.93
C ILE A 12 19.26 -6.99 -56.62
N PRO A 13 19.51 -6.06 -57.57
CA PRO A 13 20.38 -4.91 -57.32
C PRO A 13 19.70 -3.90 -56.39
N TYR A 14 20.43 -3.45 -55.36
CA TYR A 14 20.00 -2.39 -54.45
C TYR A 14 19.98 -1.04 -55.18
N THR A 15 18.81 -0.42 -55.31
CA THR A 15 18.70 0.98 -55.70
C THR A 15 18.98 1.84 -54.46
N LYS A 16 20.05 2.65 -54.50
CA LYS A 16 20.32 3.66 -53.48
C LYS A 16 19.30 4.80 -53.64
N GLY A 17 18.17 4.69 -52.97
CA GLY A 17 17.33 5.84 -52.65
C GLY A 17 18.01 6.68 -51.56
N ASP A 18 18.17 7.97 -51.82
CA ASP A 18 18.82 8.94 -50.93
C ASP A 18 17.97 9.20 -49.67
N PHE A 19 18.47 8.75 -48.51
CA PHE A 19 17.82 8.87 -47.20
C PHE A 19 18.09 10.21 -46.49
N ARG A 20 18.85 11.11 -47.11
CA ARG A 20 19.32 12.34 -46.44
C ARG A 20 18.30 13.47 -46.36
N THR A 21 17.10 13.30 -46.93
CA THR A 21 16.09 14.37 -47.02
C THR A 21 14.73 13.98 -46.46
N ALA A 22 14.67 12.97 -45.59
CA ALA A 22 13.46 12.70 -44.81
C ALA A 22 13.51 13.49 -43.50
N ALA A 23 12.69 14.54 -43.38
CA ALA A 23 12.40 15.16 -42.10
C ALA A 23 11.53 14.16 -41.29
N ILE A 24 12.16 13.43 -40.38
CA ILE A 24 11.50 12.45 -39.50
C ILE A 24 11.05 13.20 -38.23
N ASP A 25 9.79 13.61 -38.18
CA ASP A 25 9.16 14.32 -37.06
C ASP A 25 8.53 13.38 -36.00
N ASN A 26 8.86 12.09 -36.00
CA ASN A 26 8.36 11.19 -34.95
C ASN A 26 9.45 10.23 -34.51
N HIS A 27 10.13 10.60 -33.43
CA HIS A 27 11.15 9.79 -32.80
C HIS A 27 10.47 8.65 -32.03
N TRP A 28 10.66 7.42 -32.48
CA TRP A 28 10.05 6.20 -31.93
C TRP A 28 10.44 5.87 -30.47
N ASN A 29 11.26 6.72 -29.85
CA ASN A 29 11.76 6.59 -28.49
C ASN A 29 11.39 7.78 -27.59
N ASP A 30 10.42 8.62 -27.99
CA ASP A 30 9.77 9.53 -27.04
C ASP A 30 8.63 8.79 -26.34
N PRO A 31 8.79 8.36 -25.07
CA PRO A 31 7.69 7.76 -24.34
C PRO A 31 6.55 8.79 -24.24
N PRO A 32 5.28 8.40 -24.50
CA PRO A 32 4.16 9.35 -24.43
C PRO A 32 4.06 9.96 -23.03
N THR A 33 4.35 11.26 -22.90
CA THR A 33 4.28 11.99 -21.62
C THR A 33 2.88 11.95 -21.00
N LYS A 34 1.84 11.81 -21.85
CA LYS A 34 0.44 11.71 -21.45
C LYS A 34 0.09 10.46 -20.62
N ILE A 35 0.94 9.42 -20.64
CA ILE A 35 0.74 8.23 -19.79
C ILE A 35 1.16 8.55 -18.35
N PHE A 36 2.18 9.40 -18.16
CA PHE A 36 2.75 9.71 -16.85
C PHE A 36 2.07 10.91 -16.16
N GLU A 37 1.37 11.76 -16.90
CA GLU A 37 0.66 12.93 -16.36
C GLU A 37 -0.60 12.58 -15.54
N LYS A 38 -1.14 11.35 -15.65
CA LYS A 38 -2.41 10.97 -15.01
C LYS A 38 -2.35 10.87 -13.48
N ASN A 39 -1.15 10.86 -12.90
CA ASN A 39 -0.95 10.82 -11.44
C ASN A 39 -0.49 12.17 -10.84
N ALA A 40 -0.40 13.24 -11.65
CA ALA A 40 -0.09 14.57 -11.17
C ALA A 40 -1.35 15.38 -10.79
N LYS A 41 -2.46 14.69 -10.48
CA LYS A 41 -3.56 15.34 -9.76
C LYS A 41 -3.06 15.62 -8.36
N LYS A 42 -2.74 16.89 -8.11
CA LYS A 42 -2.71 17.48 -6.79
C LYS A 42 -4.06 17.15 -6.15
N ASP A 43 -4.05 16.16 -5.28
CA ASP A 43 -5.22 15.69 -4.55
C ASP A 43 -5.74 16.89 -3.75
N ASP A 44 -6.88 17.44 -4.16
CA ASP A 44 -7.67 18.33 -3.33
C ASP A 44 -8.19 17.46 -2.18
N GLY A 45 -7.33 17.28 -1.17
CA GLY A 45 -7.47 16.27 -0.14
C GLY A 45 -8.86 16.27 0.44
N ALA A 46 -9.61 15.20 0.18
CA ALA A 46 -10.81 14.91 0.92
C ALA A 46 -10.43 14.94 2.40
N ALA A 47 -11.03 15.85 3.16
CA ALA A 47 -10.82 15.93 4.60
C ALA A 47 -11.43 14.66 5.20
N TYR A 48 -10.61 13.64 5.40
CA TYR A 48 -11.02 12.41 6.08
C TYR A 48 -11.31 12.74 7.55
N ASP A 49 -12.49 12.32 8.03
CA ASP A 49 -12.81 12.44 9.45
C ASP A 49 -12.13 11.31 10.22
N PHE A 50 -11.01 11.63 10.87
CA PHE A 50 -10.27 10.69 11.70
C PHE A 50 -10.80 10.58 13.14
N GLY A 51 -11.75 11.42 13.54
CA GLY A 51 -12.29 11.45 14.90
C GLY A 51 -12.82 10.08 15.36
N PRO A 52 -13.79 9.49 14.64
CA PRO A 52 -14.38 8.20 15.02
C PRO A 52 -13.36 7.04 15.07
N MET A 53 -12.42 7.01 14.14
CA MET A 53 -11.34 6.01 14.10
C MET A 53 -10.43 6.14 15.32
N SER A 54 -9.99 7.37 15.63
CA SER A 54 -9.09 7.65 16.76
C SER A 54 -9.76 7.36 18.11
N GLU A 55 -11.03 7.72 18.25
CA GLU A 55 -11.83 7.42 19.45
C GLU A 55 -11.99 5.92 19.67
N THR A 56 -12.31 5.18 18.61
CA THR A 56 -12.46 3.72 18.66
C THR A 56 -11.15 3.04 19.03
N LEU A 57 -10.04 3.44 18.41
CA LEU A 57 -8.71 2.92 18.74
C LEU A 57 -8.34 3.22 20.21
N THR A 58 -8.59 4.44 20.68
CA THR A 58 -8.33 4.85 22.06
C THR A 58 -9.14 4.02 23.06
N ARG A 59 -10.41 3.76 22.75
CA ARG A 59 -11.28 2.89 23.56
C ARG A 59 -10.71 1.48 23.67
N ILE A 60 -10.33 0.88 22.54
CA ILE A 60 -9.74 -0.48 22.50
C ILE A 60 -8.44 -0.55 23.30
N ILE A 61 -7.55 0.44 23.17
CA ILE A 61 -6.31 0.51 23.96
C ILE A 61 -6.63 0.60 25.46
N LYS A 62 -7.62 1.43 25.84
CA LYS A 62 -8.03 1.56 27.24
C LYS A 62 -8.59 0.25 27.80
N GLU A 63 -9.46 -0.44 27.04
CA GLU A 63 -9.98 -1.76 27.41
C GLU A 63 -8.83 -2.76 27.61
N CYS A 64 -7.88 -2.84 26.68
CA CYS A 64 -6.70 -3.70 26.83
C CYS A 64 -5.92 -3.37 28.11
N SER A 65 -5.71 -2.09 28.41
CA SER A 65 -4.89 -1.66 29.57
C SER A 65 -5.41 -2.16 30.92
N VAL A 66 -6.73 -2.40 31.04
CA VAL A 66 -7.36 -2.94 32.24
C VAL A 66 -7.13 -4.44 32.39
N HIS A 67 -7.01 -5.17 31.27
CA HIS A 67 -6.93 -6.63 31.24
C HIS A 67 -5.51 -7.17 31.03
N VAL A 68 -4.54 -6.34 30.66
CA VAL A 68 -3.15 -6.77 30.44
C VAL A 68 -2.52 -7.25 31.75
N PRO A 69 -1.99 -8.50 31.80
CA PRO A 69 -1.38 -9.04 33.00
C PRO A 69 -0.03 -8.37 33.30
N ALA A 70 0.37 -8.34 34.57
CA ALA A 70 1.58 -7.64 35.04
C ALA A 70 2.86 -7.97 34.24
N PRO A 71 3.15 -9.24 33.86
CA PRO A 71 4.33 -9.57 33.06
C PRO A 71 4.35 -8.94 31.65
N GLN A 72 3.17 -8.63 31.10
CA GLN A 72 3.03 -8.09 29.74
C GLN A 72 2.92 -6.56 29.71
N LYS A 73 2.85 -5.88 30.86
CA LYS A 73 2.69 -4.41 30.94
C LYS A 73 3.75 -3.66 30.14
N ARG A 74 5.03 -4.03 30.25
CA ARG A 74 6.12 -3.39 29.48
C ARG A 74 5.93 -3.56 27.97
N MET A 75 5.45 -4.72 27.52
CA MET A 75 5.16 -4.98 26.12
C MET A 75 3.95 -4.18 25.63
N PHE A 76 2.94 -4.03 26.48
CA PHE A 76 1.79 -3.19 26.21
C PHE A 76 2.18 -1.70 26.13
N GLU A 77 3.05 -1.21 27.02
CA GLU A 77 3.58 0.16 26.95
C GLU A 77 4.35 0.43 25.64
N ASP A 78 5.20 -0.48 25.17
CA ASP A 78 5.87 -0.37 23.87
C ASP A 78 4.84 -0.34 22.72
N THR A 79 3.80 -1.17 22.83
CA THR A 79 2.72 -1.24 21.84
C THR A 79 1.95 0.09 21.77
N THR A 80 1.58 0.66 22.91
CA THR A 80 0.92 1.96 22.98
C THR A 80 1.79 3.08 22.42
N LYS A 81 3.09 3.10 22.73
CA LYS A 81 4.05 4.07 22.15
C LYS A 81 4.17 3.97 20.63
N ARG A 82 4.04 2.77 20.06
CA ARG A 82 4.02 2.58 18.60
C ARG A 82 2.73 3.13 18.00
N LEU A 83 1.59 2.87 18.64
CA LEU A 83 0.28 3.34 18.18
C LEU A 83 0.09 4.85 18.34
N GLN A 84 0.81 5.50 19.26
CA GLN A 84 0.83 6.98 19.36
C GLN A 84 1.21 7.64 18.04
N SER A 85 2.17 7.08 17.28
CA SER A 85 2.53 7.65 15.98
C SER A 85 1.40 7.60 14.96
N LEU A 86 0.52 6.59 15.01
CA LEU A 86 -0.68 6.54 14.19
C LEU A 86 -1.72 7.58 14.64
N GLN A 87 -1.91 7.75 15.95
CA GLN A 87 -2.82 8.76 16.50
C GLN A 87 -2.38 10.18 16.14
N GLU A 88 -1.07 10.45 16.16
CA GLU A 88 -0.49 11.71 15.70
C GLU A 88 -0.73 11.92 14.20
N GLN A 89 -0.54 10.90 13.37
CA GLN A 89 -0.84 10.99 11.94
C GLN A 89 -2.33 11.28 11.68
N MET A 90 -3.23 10.62 12.40
CA MET A 90 -4.67 10.84 12.31
C MET A 90 -5.05 12.26 12.75
N HIS A 91 -4.48 12.74 13.87
CA HIS A 91 -4.74 14.09 14.37
C HIS A 91 -4.25 15.17 13.40
N ASN A 92 -3.08 14.97 12.81
CA ASN A 92 -2.47 15.91 11.87
C ASN A 92 -3.03 15.77 10.43
N GLY A 93 -3.89 14.78 10.16
CA GLY A 93 -4.38 14.47 8.82
C GLY A 93 -3.28 14.03 7.85
N THR A 94 -2.19 13.45 8.34
CA THR A 94 -1.02 13.04 7.53
C THR A 94 -1.02 11.56 7.18
N VAL A 95 -2.08 10.83 7.51
CA VAL A 95 -2.28 9.45 7.05
C VAL A 95 -2.40 9.45 5.53
N LYS A 96 -1.59 8.61 4.86
CA LYS A 96 -1.64 8.48 3.41
C LYS A 96 -3.03 8.04 2.95
N GLU A 97 -3.54 8.65 1.89
CA GLU A 97 -4.86 8.36 1.35
C GLU A 97 -5.13 6.86 1.15
N ARG A 98 -4.18 6.16 0.53
CA ARG A 98 -4.22 4.70 0.29
C ARG A 98 -4.28 3.85 1.56
N VAL A 99 -3.94 4.41 2.72
CA VAL A 99 -3.97 3.76 4.04
C VAL A 99 -5.29 4.02 4.76
N VAL A 100 -5.98 5.13 4.49
CA VAL A 100 -7.16 5.56 5.25
C VAL A 100 -8.27 4.50 5.24
N VAL A 101 -8.66 4.01 4.06
CA VAL A 101 -9.71 3.00 3.94
C VAL A 101 -9.33 1.68 4.63
N PRO A 102 -8.16 1.06 4.33
CA PRO A 102 -7.72 -0.13 5.07
C PRO A 102 -7.61 0.08 6.58
N LEU A 103 -7.17 1.25 7.04
CA LEU A 103 -7.08 1.58 8.45
C LEU A 103 -8.46 1.59 9.12
N ASN A 104 -9.44 2.24 8.49
CA ASN A 104 -10.81 2.27 8.98
C ASN A 104 -11.40 0.85 9.08
N GLU A 105 -11.28 0.06 8.01
CA GLU A 105 -11.75 -1.33 7.98
C GLU A 105 -11.06 -2.18 9.06
N MET A 106 -9.77 -1.95 9.31
CA MET A 106 -9.01 -2.69 10.31
C MET A 106 -9.43 -2.34 11.74
N ILE A 107 -9.71 -1.06 12.02
CA ILE A 107 -10.23 -0.59 13.32
C ILE A 107 -11.66 -1.11 13.53
N GLU A 108 -12.51 -1.06 12.50
CA GLU A 108 -13.87 -1.57 12.55
C GLU A 108 -13.90 -3.08 12.78
N ALA A 109 -13.09 -3.84 12.02
CA ALA A 109 -12.94 -5.28 12.20
C ALA A 109 -12.43 -5.63 13.60
N LEU A 110 -11.50 -4.85 14.16
CA LEU A 110 -11.06 -5.04 15.54
C LEU A 110 -12.17 -4.76 16.55
N SER A 111 -12.95 -3.69 16.36
CA SER A 111 -14.06 -3.31 17.24
C SER A 111 -15.20 -4.33 17.25
N THR A 112 -15.42 -5.00 16.12
CA THR A 112 -16.41 -6.08 15.95
C THR A 112 -15.84 -7.47 16.28
N ARG A 113 -14.59 -7.54 16.76
CA ARG A 113 -13.86 -8.78 17.08
C ARG A 113 -13.72 -9.75 15.90
N SER A 114 -13.78 -9.22 14.68
CA SER A 114 -13.46 -9.94 13.44
C SER A 114 -11.94 -10.04 13.26
N TYR A 115 -11.29 -10.85 14.11
CA TYR A 115 -9.82 -10.95 14.14
C TYR A 115 -9.22 -11.50 12.85
N SER A 116 -9.91 -12.43 12.17
CA SER A 116 -9.48 -12.98 10.88
C SER A 116 -9.42 -11.91 9.79
N GLN A 117 -10.44 -11.06 9.70
CA GLN A 117 -10.49 -9.93 8.79
C GLN A 117 -9.45 -8.88 9.14
N CYS A 118 -9.32 -8.56 10.43
CA CYS A 118 -8.32 -7.62 10.92
C CYS A 118 -6.89 -8.07 10.56
N HIS A 119 -6.57 -9.35 10.75
CA HIS A 119 -5.29 -9.92 10.34
C HIS A 119 -5.07 -9.92 8.82
N ALA A 120 -6.11 -10.17 8.02
CA ALA A 120 -6.00 -10.14 6.56
C ALA A 120 -5.66 -8.72 6.06
N ILE A 121 -6.34 -7.70 6.59
CA ILE A 121 -6.08 -6.28 6.24
C ILE A 121 -4.69 -5.86 6.74
N HIS A 122 -4.33 -6.22 7.98
CA HIS A 122 -3.01 -5.96 8.54
C HIS A 122 -1.89 -6.56 7.69
N ALA A 123 -2.04 -7.82 7.25
CA ALA A 123 -1.07 -8.49 6.41
C ALA A 123 -0.91 -7.79 5.05
N LYS A 124 -2.01 -7.30 4.46
CA LYS A 124 -1.97 -6.50 3.23
C LYS A 124 -1.18 -5.20 3.43
N LEU A 125 -1.46 -4.46 4.51
CA LEU A 125 -0.72 -3.23 4.83
C LEU A 125 0.77 -3.49 5.11
N MET A 126 1.11 -4.62 5.76
CA MET A 126 2.50 -5.04 5.94
C MET A 126 3.22 -5.36 4.62
N GLN A 127 2.50 -5.67 3.53
CA GLN A 127 3.12 -5.91 2.23
C GLN A 127 3.29 -4.63 1.42
N THR A 128 2.38 -3.67 1.58
CA THR A 128 2.34 -2.47 0.72
C THR A 128 2.95 -1.23 1.38
N GLU A 129 2.87 -1.11 2.71
CA GLU A 129 3.16 0.12 3.44
C GLU A 129 4.17 -0.05 4.59
N PHE A 130 4.83 -1.21 4.69
CA PHE A 130 5.74 -1.48 5.81
C PHE A 130 6.88 -0.46 5.94
N ASP A 131 7.43 0.02 4.83
CA ASP A 131 8.56 0.95 4.84
C ASP A 131 8.22 2.30 5.50
N SER A 132 6.97 2.76 5.40
CA SER A 132 6.53 4.02 6.00
C SER A 132 5.72 3.84 7.29
N GLU A 133 4.88 2.82 7.35
CA GLU A 133 3.90 2.61 8.42
C GLU A 133 4.28 1.47 9.38
N GLY A 134 5.42 0.81 9.15
CA GLY A 134 5.84 -0.40 9.87
C GLY A 134 5.89 -0.25 11.39
N LYS A 135 6.24 0.94 11.90
CA LYS A 135 6.33 1.20 13.34
C LYS A 135 5.01 0.93 14.05
N TRP A 136 3.92 1.54 13.57
CA TRP A 136 2.61 1.38 14.18
C TRP A 136 1.91 0.10 13.72
N LEU A 137 2.19 -0.41 12.50
CA LEU A 137 1.67 -1.70 12.06
C LEU A 137 2.11 -2.85 12.97
N LEU A 138 3.37 -2.86 13.41
CA LEU A 138 3.84 -3.85 14.38
C LEU A 138 3.16 -3.70 15.75
N GLY A 139 2.87 -2.47 16.18
CA GLY A 139 2.08 -2.20 17.37
C GLY A 139 0.64 -2.71 17.22
N PHE A 140 0.01 -2.46 16.07
CA PHE A 140 -1.36 -2.86 15.79
C PHE A 140 -1.52 -4.38 15.84
N LYS A 141 -0.58 -5.14 15.26
CA LYS A 141 -0.59 -6.61 15.37
C LYS A 141 -0.67 -7.08 16.82
N ARG A 142 0.16 -6.51 17.70
CA ARG A 142 0.16 -6.86 19.13
C ARG A 142 -1.11 -6.41 19.83
N LEU A 143 -1.69 -5.27 19.43
CA LEU A 143 -2.98 -4.83 19.95
C LEU A 143 -4.08 -5.84 19.65
N ILE A 144 -4.11 -6.43 18.44
CA ILE A 144 -5.04 -7.51 18.11
C ILE A 144 -4.87 -8.66 19.11
N ASP A 145 -3.64 -9.11 19.34
CA ASP A 145 -3.33 -10.20 20.27
C ASP A 145 -3.82 -9.87 21.70
N PHE A 146 -3.58 -8.65 22.20
CA PHE A 146 -4.09 -8.22 23.50
C PHE A 146 -5.62 -8.18 23.55
N TYR A 147 -6.27 -7.70 22.49
CA TYR A 147 -7.73 -7.55 22.47
C TYR A 147 -8.47 -8.88 22.46
N THR A 148 -7.82 -9.97 22.01
CA THR A 148 -8.38 -11.33 22.14
C THR A 148 -8.56 -11.77 23.60
N THR A 149 -7.78 -11.20 24.53
CA THR A 149 -7.84 -11.52 25.97
C THR A 149 -8.87 -10.69 26.72
N VAL A 150 -9.36 -9.60 26.13
CA VAL A 150 -10.39 -8.74 26.71
C VAL A 150 -11.74 -9.44 26.58
N PRO A 151 -12.50 -9.66 27.67
CA PRO A 151 -13.83 -10.27 27.61
C PRO A 151 -14.78 -9.50 26.69
N SER A 152 -15.61 -10.20 25.92
CA SER A 152 -16.74 -9.59 25.23
C SER A 152 -17.84 -9.30 26.24
N SER A 153 -18.17 -8.01 26.43
CA SER A 153 -19.33 -7.58 27.21
C SER A 153 -20.65 -8.03 26.59
#